data_AF-A0A5D4TAR7-F1
#
_entry.id   AF-A0A5D4TAR7-F1
#
_cell.length_a   1.000
_cell.length_b   1.000
_cell.length_c   1.000
_cell.angle_alpha   90.00
_cell.angle_beta   90.00
_cell.angle_gamma   90.00
#
_symmetry.space_group_name_H-M   'P 1'
#
loop_
_entity.id
_entity.type
_entity.pdbx_description
1 polymer ?
#
loop_
_entity_poly.entity_id
_entity_poly.type
_entity_poly.pdbx_seq_one_letter_code
_entity_poly.pdbx_strand_id
1 'polypeptide(L)' 'MELAFKGQLLHLLVDTGSGSTVISTDLAETIGIVAEENDQIYRISGVGGSEFVYSKTVDLVRIGEMHTEDLR' A
#
# COMPACT_ATOMS: atom_id res chain seq x y z
N MET A 1 -8.35 -4.35 3.18
CA MET A 1 -8.27 -2.97 2.64
C MET A 1 -8.31 -3.06 1.14
N GLU A 2 -8.86 -2.05 0.46
CA GLU A 2 -8.84 -1.93 -0.99
C GLU A 2 -8.18 -0.63 -1.39
N LEU A 3 -7.46 -0.66 -2.51
CA LEU A 3 -6.83 0.50 -3.13
C LEU A 3 -7.29 0.58 -4.58
N ALA A 4 -7.53 1.80 -5.06
CA ALA A 4 -7.80 2.05 -6.47
C ALA A 4 -6.70 2.90 -7.12
N PHE A 5 -6.30 2.53 -8.33
CA PHE A 5 -5.39 3.30 -9.18
C PHE A 5 -5.80 3.18 -10.65
N LYS A 6 -6.02 4.31 -11.31
CA LYS A 6 -6.49 4.41 -12.70
C LYS A 6 -7.71 3.51 -12.98
N GLY A 7 -8.61 3.40 -12.00
CA GLY A 7 -9.83 2.57 -12.08
C GLY A 7 -9.63 1.07 -11.82
N GLN A 8 -8.41 0.61 -11.56
CA GLN A 8 -8.12 -0.77 -11.16
C GLN A 8 -8.12 -0.91 -9.63
N LEU A 9 -8.53 -2.06 -9.11
CA LEU A 9 -8.62 -2.34 -7.67
C LEU A 9 -7.60 -3.40 -7.23
N LEU A 10 -6.98 -3.16 -6.07
CA LEU A 10 -6.17 -4.15 -5.34
C LEU A 10 -6.72 -4.40 -3.95
N HIS A 11 -6.85 -5.68 -3.59
CA HIS A 11 -7.17 -6.09 -2.22
C HIS A 11 -5.87 -6.33 -1.45
N LEU A 12 -5.78 -5.70 -0.29
CA LEU A 12 -4.59 -5.67 0.55
C LEU A 12 -4.93 -6.13 1.97
N LEU A 13 -3.95 -6.76 2.62
CA LEU A 13 -4.01 -7.09 4.04
C LEU A 13 -4.01 -5.80 4.88
N VAL A 14 -4.86 -5.76 5.91
CA VAL A 14 -4.73 -4.75 6.96
C VAL A 14 -3.68 -5.25 7.94
N ASP A 15 -2.56 -4.55 8.02
CA ASP A 15 -1.44 -4.91 8.88
C ASP A 15 -1.17 -3.78 9.89
N THR A 16 -1.51 -4.03 11.16
CA THR A 16 -1.29 -3.08 12.26
C THR A 16 0.17 -3.01 12.72
N GLY A 17 1.03 -3.93 12.26
CA GLY A 17 2.45 -3.95 12.57
C GLY A 17 3.29 -3.10 11.60
N SER A 18 2.71 -2.62 10.50
CA SER A 18 3.41 -1.79 9.52
C SER A 18 3.16 -0.29 9.74
N GLY A 19 4.21 0.52 9.54
CA GLY A 19 4.11 1.98 9.56
C GLY A 19 3.57 2.59 8.25
N SER A 20 3.49 1.80 7.18
CA SER A 20 3.00 2.24 5.87
C SER A 20 2.35 1.09 5.11
N THR A 21 1.64 1.40 4.01
CA THR A 21 1.22 0.38 3.05
C THR A 21 2.39 0.05 2.13
N VAL A 22 2.76 -1.23 2.05
CA VAL A 22 3.78 -1.73 1.14
C VAL A 22 3.13 -2.75 0.22
N ILE A 23 3.37 -2.61 -1.07
CA ILE A 23 2.85 -3.48 -2.13
C ILE A 23 4.07 -4.00 -2.89
N SER A 24 4.11 -5.30 -3.18
CA SER A 24 5.18 -5.84 -4.02
C SER A 24 5.11 -5.23 -5.42
N THR A 25 6.27 -4.97 -6.03
CA THR A 25 6.35 -4.39 -7.37
C THR A 25 5.58 -5.23 -8.38
N ASP A 26 5.75 -6.56 -8.35
CA ASP A 26 5.04 -7.49 -9.23
C ASP A 26 3.51 -7.33 -9.16
N LEU A 27 2.95 -7.11 -7.97
CA LEU A 27 1.51 -6.93 -7.79
C LEU A 27 1.07 -5.52 -8.20
N ALA A 28 1.87 -4.50 -7.88
CA ALA A 28 1.60 -3.11 -8.24
C ALA A 28 1.57 -2.93 -9.78
N GLU A 29 2.46 -3.61 -10.50
CA GLU A 29 2.53 -3.59 -11.95
C GLU A 29 1.25 -4.12 -12.61
N THR A 30 0.56 -5.09 -11.99
CA THR A 30 -0.69 -5.65 -12.53
C THR A 30 -1.81 -4.62 -12.68
N ILE A 31 -1.76 -3.52 -11.93
CA ILE A 31 -2.70 -2.41 -12.00
C ILE A 31 -2.08 -1.14 -12.61
N GLY A 32 -0.91 -1.25 -13.22
CA GLY A 32 -0.23 -0.16 -13.92
C GLY A 32 0.53 0.81 -13.00
N ILE A 33 0.80 0.42 -11.75
CA ILE A 33 1.70 1.16 -10.88
C ILE A 33 3.13 0.72 -11.19
N VAL A 34 3.89 1.61 -11.82
CA VAL A 34 5.31 1.41 -12.16
C VAL A 34 6.14 2.57 -11.62
N ALA A 35 7.45 2.35 -11.46
CA ALA A 35 8.38 3.42 -11.10
C ALA A 35 8.46 4.47 -12.23
N GLU A 36 8.44 5.74 -11.84
CA GLU A 36 8.60 6.91 -12.70
C GLU A 36 9.78 7.76 -12.22
N GLU A 37 10.40 8.53 -13.13
CA GLU A 37 11.64 9.28 -12.88
C GLU A 37 11.57 10.20 -11.65
N ASN A 38 10.39 10.74 -11.35
CA ASN A 38 10.19 11.71 -10.28
C ASN A 38 9.60 11.09 -9.00
N ASP A 39 9.51 9.76 -8.92
CA ASP A 39 9.04 9.12 -7.71
C ASP A 39 10.03 9.31 -6.57
N GLN A 40 9.50 9.67 -5.40
CA GLN A 40 10.32 9.76 -4.20
C GLN A 40 10.75 8.36 -3.75
N ILE A 41 12.02 8.23 -3.41
CA ILE A 41 12.59 7.01 -2.87
C ILE A 41 12.68 7.10 -1.36
N TYR A 42 12.20 6.07 -0.68
CA TYR A 42 12.25 5.91 0.76
C TYR A 42 13.05 4.66 1.12
N ARG A 43 13.58 4.65 2.36
CA ARG A 43 14.10 3.44 2.97
C ARG A 43 13.13 2.97 4.05
N ILE A 44 12.58 1.78 3.89
CA ILE A 44 11.72 1.12 4.88
C ILE A 44 12.51 0.05 5.63
N SER A 45 12.06 -0.30 6.84
CA SER A 45 12.70 -1.32 7.69
C SER A 45 11.66 -2.29 8.22
N GLY A 46 12.00 -3.57 8.27
CA GLY A 46 11.22 -4.65 8.87
C GLY A 46 12.11 -5.73 9.47
N VAL A 47 11.53 -6.88 9.81
CA VAL A 47 12.26 -8.00 10.45
C VAL A 47 13.42 -8.49 9.58
N GLY A 48 13.27 -8.46 8.25
CA GLY A 48 14.29 -8.89 7.28
C GLY A 48 15.40 -7.88 7.01
N GLY A 49 15.38 -6.70 7.62
CA GLY A 49 16.33 -5.61 7.34
C GLY A 49 15.65 -4.40 6.71
N SER A 50 16.39 -3.66 5.89
CA SER A 50 15.91 -2.43 5.24
C SER A 50 15.98 -2.50 3.72
N GLU A 51 14.96 -1.96 3.05
CA GLU A 51 14.85 -1.95 1.59
C GLU A 51 14.54 -0.54 1.08
N PHE A 52 14.91 -0.27 -0.17
CA PHE A 52 14.53 0.94 -0.89
C PHE A 52 13.24 0.71 -1.66
N VAL A 53 12.30 1.64 -1.55
CA VAL A 53 11.02 1.61 -2.25
C VAL A 53 10.73 2.96 -2.89
N TYR A 54 10.04 2.95 -4.02
CA TYR A 54 9.47 4.17 -4.60
C TYR A 54 8.05 4.36 -4.07
N SER A 55 7.65 5.61 -3.85
CA SER A 55 6.30 5.95 -3.37
C SER A 55 5.40 6.38 -4.49
N LYS A 56 4.11 6.02 -4.42
CA LYS A 56 3.09 6.47 -5.37
C LYS A 56 1.88 7.03 -4.64
N THR A 57 1.28 8.05 -5.24
CA THR A 57 -0.07 8.50 -4.85
C THR A 57 -1.09 7.64 -5.56
N VAL A 58 -2.13 7.24 -4.84
CA VAL A 58 -3.22 6.43 -5.36
C VAL A 58 -4.53 7.20 -5.31
N ASP A 59 -5.50 6.79 -6.14
CA ASP A 59 -6.74 7.54 -6.30
C ASP A 59 -7.65 7.39 -5.07
N LEU A 60 -7.67 6.19 -4.49
CA LEU A 60 -8.53 5.85 -3.37
C LEU A 60 -7.92 4.76 -2.50
N VAL A 61 -8.15 4.86 -1.20
CA VAL A 61 -8.01 3.76 -0.25
C VAL A 61 -9.34 3.59 0.48
N ARG A 62 -9.87 2.36 0.51
CA ARG A 62 -11.10 1.98 1.24
C ARG A 62 -10.77 0.91 2.27
N ILE A 63 -11.20 1.12 3.52
CA ILE A 63 -10.97 0.18 4.62
C ILE A 63 -12.31 -0.26 5.18
N GLY A 64 -12.88 -1.30 4.55
CA GLY A 64 -14.14 -1.92 4.97
C GLY A 64 -15.30 -0.92 5.12
N GLU A 65 -16.30 -1.35 5.87
CA GLU A 65 -17.38 -0.52 6.42
C GLU A 65 -17.35 -0.74 7.93
N MET A 66 -16.80 0.23 8.69
CA MET A 66 -16.49 0.00 10.10
C MET A 66 -17.68 0.29 11.02
N HIS A 67 -18.09 -0.72 11.78
CA HIS A 67 -18.97 -0.61 12.94
C HIS A 67 -18.34 -1.36 14.12
N THR A 68 -18.37 -0.79 15.32
CA THR A 68 -17.87 -1.44 16.54
C THR A 68 -18.79 -1.12 17.71
N GLU A 69 -19.01 -2.13 18.56
CA GLU A 69 -19.71 -2.03 19.85
C GLU A 69 -18.81 -2.68 20.91
N ASP A 70 -18.80 -2.15 22.14
CA ASP A 70 -18.04 -2.67 23.29
C ASP A 70 -16.54 -2.96 23.06
N LEU A 71 -15.83 -2.08 22.35
CA LEU A 71 -14.37 -2.14 22.21
C LEU A 71 -13.70 -1.87 23.56
N ARG A 72 -12.78 -2.75 24.01
CA ARG A 72 -11.98 -2.59 25.22
C ARG A 72 -10.53 -2.26 24.92
#